data_AF-A0ABD2ZPP2-F1
#
_entry.id   AF-A0ABD2ZPP2-F1
#
_cell.length_a   1.000
_cell.length_b   1.000
_cell.length_c   1.000
_cell.angle_alpha   90.00
_cell.angle_beta   90.00
_cell.angle_gamma   90.00
#
_symmetry.space_group_name_H-M   'P 1'
#
loop_
_entity.id
_entity.type
_entity.pdbx_description
1 polymer ?
#
loop_
_entity_poly.entity_id
_entity_poly.type
_entity_poly.pdbx_seq_one_letter_code
_entity_poly.pdbx_strand_id
1 'polypeptide(L)'
;MALVVMLWVVQSIIGLVIFNLQPFANGKPQVPCYFIFGDSLDDNGNNNYLNTAAKANYPPYGIDFPEGPTGRFTNGRNNADFIAELLGFDSYIPPFANTKGWDITKGVNYASGASGILDETGSHL
;
A
#
# COMPACT_ATOMS: atom_id res chain seq x y z
N MET A 1 -16.09 -10.18 -49.56
CA MET A 1 -16.39 -9.25 -48.44
C MET A 1 -16.39 -9.96 -47.08
N ALA A 2 -17.21 -11.00 -46.87
CA ALA A 2 -17.25 -11.74 -45.60
C ALA A 2 -15.91 -12.37 -45.16
N LEU A 3 -15.15 -12.96 -46.08
CA LEU A 3 -13.83 -13.55 -45.79
C LEU A 3 -12.82 -12.51 -45.28
N VAL A 4 -12.83 -11.31 -45.87
CA VAL A 4 -11.95 -10.20 -45.49
C VAL A 4 -12.29 -9.71 -44.08
N VAL A 5 -13.58 -9.58 -43.77
CA VAL A 5 -14.05 -9.20 -42.43
C VAL A 5 -13.65 -10.24 -41.39
N MET A 6 -13.79 -11.54 -41.70
CA MET A 6 -13.38 -12.63 -40.81
C MET A 6 -11.88 -12.59 -40.52
N LEU A 7 -11.04 -12.27 -41.51
CA LEU A 7 -9.60 -12.14 -41.32
C LEU A 7 -9.24 -11.02 -40.32
N TRP A 8 -9.87 -9.86 -40.43
CA TRP A 8 -9.65 -8.73 -39.52
C TRP A 8 -10.08 -9.04 -38.08
N VAL A 9 -11.21 -9.74 -37.91
CA VAL A 9 -11.68 -10.18 -36.59
C VAL A 9 -10.67 -11.13 -35.94
N VAL A 10 -10.19 -12.13 -36.69
CA VAL A 10 -9.20 -13.09 -36.18
C VAL A 10 -7.89 -12.38 -35.81
N GLN A 11 -7.40 -11.47 -36.64
CA GLN A 11 -6.20 -10.67 -36.33
C GLN A 11 -6.36 -9.81 -35.07
N SER A 12 -7.55 -9.22 -34.86
CA SER A 12 -7.84 -8.39 -33.69
C SER A 12 -7.88 -9.21 -32.40
N ILE A 13 -8.47 -10.41 -32.44
CA ILE A 13 -8.48 -11.35 -31.32
C ILE A 13 -7.07 -11.84 -31.00
N ILE A 14 -6.28 -12.20 -32.01
CA ILE A 14 -4.88 -12.60 -31.83
C ILE A 14 -4.07 -11.45 -31.21
N GLY A 15 -4.26 -10.21 -31.67
CA GLY A 15 -3.62 -9.03 -31.10
C GLY A 15 -3.98 -8.81 -29.63
N LEU A 16 -5.26 -8.95 -29.28
CA LEU A 16 -5.72 -8.84 -27.89
C LEU A 16 -5.14 -9.95 -27.01
N VAL A 17 -5.10 -11.19 -27.50
CA VAL A 17 -4.52 -12.33 -26.77
C VAL A 17 -3.02 -12.12 -26.54
N ILE A 18 -2.26 -11.72 -27.57
CA ILE A 18 -0.82 -11.43 -27.44
C ILE A 18 -0.57 -10.29 -26.45
N PHE A 19 -1.39 -9.24 -26.47
CA PHE A 19 -1.30 -8.12 -25.53
C PHE A 19 -1.48 -8.57 -24.07
N ASN A 20 -2.45 -9.44 -23.81
CA ASN A 20 -2.69 -10.00 -22.46
C ASN A 20 -1.67 -11.08 -22.07
N LEU A 21 -0.99 -11.68 -23.05
CA LEU A 21 0.08 -12.66 -22.83
C LEU A 21 1.46 -12.02 -22.66
N GLN A 22 1.60 -10.70 -22.79
CA GLN A 22 2.86 -10.06 -22.47
C GLN A 22 3.15 -10.31 -20.98
N PRO A 23 4.29 -10.95 -20.63
CA PRO A 23 4.73 -10.94 -19.26
C PRO A 23 5.08 -9.49 -18.95
N PHE A 24 4.19 -8.76 -18.28
CA PHE A 24 4.61 -7.57 -17.55
C PHE A 24 5.76 -8.04 -16.67
N ALA A 25 6.97 -7.57 -16.96
CA ALA A 25 8.13 -7.92 -16.19
C ALA A 25 7.91 -7.34 -14.79
N ASN A 26 7.40 -8.16 -13.88
CA ASN A 26 7.25 -7.77 -12.49
C ASN A 26 8.66 -7.81 -11.89
N GLY A 27 9.33 -6.66 -11.96
CA GLY A 27 10.65 -6.48 -11.38
C GLY A 27 10.55 -6.83 -9.89
N LYS A 28 11.53 -7.57 -9.38
CA LYS A 28 11.63 -7.75 -7.93
C LYS A 28 11.81 -6.38 -7.27
N PRO A 29 11.28 -6.17 -6.05
CA PRO A 29 11.58 -4.97 -5.30
C PRO A 29 13.09 -4.76 -5.20
N GLN A 30 13.52 -3.50 -5.19
CA GLN A 30 14.93 -3.10 -5.11
C GLN A 30 15.61 -3.58 -3.82
N VAL A 31 14.81 -3.81 -2.77
CA VAL A 31 15.24 -4.32 -1.47
C VAL A 31 14.37 -5.51 -1.05
N PRO A 32 14.90 -6.48 -0.29
CA PRO A 32 14.14 -7.67 0.09
C PRO A 32 13.02 -7.39 1.12
N CYS A 33 13.11 -6.27 1.83
CA CYS A 33 12.16 -5.88 2.86
C CYS A 33 12.21 -4.36 3.09
N TYR A 34 11.12 -3.81 3.62
CA TYR A 34 11.04 -2.40 4.01
C TYR A 34 10.34 -2.28 5.37
N PHE A 35 11.10 -1.87 6.39
CA PHE A 35 10.60 -1.65 7.75
C PHE A 35 10.47 -0.15 8.01
N ILE A 36 9.30 0.26 8.49
CA ILE A 36 8.96 1.67 8.67
C ILE A 36 8.73 1.91 10.16
N PHE A 37 9.33 2.97 10.69
CA PHE A 37 9.15 3.44 12.06
C PHE A 37 8.88 4.94 12.01
N GLY A 38 7.99 5.43 12.86
CA GLY A 38 7.60 6.83 12.83
C GLY A 38 6.34 7.09 13.65
N ASP A 39 5.68 8.18 13.31
CA ASP A 39 4.48 8.68 13.98
C ASP A 39 3.28 8.67 13.03
N SER A 40 2.36 9.64 13.17
CA SER A 40 1.21 9.80 12.29
C SER A 40 1.56 10.02 10.82
N LEU A 41 2.75 10.54 10.51
CA LEU A 41 3.17 10.75 9.12
C LEU A 41 3.28 9.43 8.35
N ASP A 42 3.71 8.38 9.03
CA ASP A 42 3.97 7.07 8.44
C ASP A 42 2.93 6.01 8.84
N ASP A 43 2.13 6.22 9.90
CA ASP A 43 1.11 5.24 10.34
C ASP A 43 0.11 4.95 9.22
N ASN A 44 -0.18 3.67 9.04
CA ASN A 44 -1.13 3.16 8.06
C ASN A 44 -2.22 2.26 8.65
N GLY A 45 -2.43 2.33 9.96
CA GLY A 45 -3.51 1.64 10.65
C GLY A 45 -3.11 0.89 11.92
N ASN A 46 -1.89 1.09 12.44
CA ASN A 46 -1.49 0.47 13.71
C ASN A 46 -2.37 0.94 14.86
N ASN A 47 -2.71 2.23 14.91
CA ASN A 47 -3.52 2.79 15.99
C ASN A 47 -4.98 2.34 16.01
N ASN A 48 -5.48 1.73 14.93
CA ASN A 48 -6.87 1.29 14.85
C ASN A 48 -7.22 0.28 15.96
N TYR A 49 -6.24 -0.57 16.31
CA TYR A 49 -6.38 -1.64 17.31
C TYR A 49 -5.88 -1.25 18.72
N LEU A 50 -5.40 -0.01 18.89
CA LEU A 50 -4.96 0.50 20.19
C LEU A 50 -6.08 1.29 20.88
N ASN A 51 -6.04 1.34 22.21
CA ASN A 51 -6.90 2.21 23.00
C ASN A 51 -6.28 3.62 23.09
N THR A 52 -6.42 4.40 22.01
CA THR A 52 -5.86 5.76 21.87
C THR A 52 -6.84 6.67 21.14
N ALA A 53 -6.76 7.98 21.38
CA ALA A 53 -7.45 9.00 20.61
C ALA A 53 -6.79 9.27 19.25
N ALA A 54 -5.52 8.93 19.08
CA ALA A 54 -4.75 9.17 17.86
C ALA A 54 -5.12 8.15 16.76
N LYS A 55 -6.34 8.24 16.20
CA LYS A 55 -6.79 7.38 15.09
C LYS A 55 -7.12 8.21 13.86
N ALA A 56 -6.98 7.60 12.69
CA ALA A 56 -7.35 8.20 11.40
C ALA A 56 -8.17 7.23 10.54
N ASN A 57 -9.00 6.39 11.18
CA ASN A 57 -9.90 5.45 10.52
C ASN A 57 -11.32 6.01 10.35
N TYR A 58 -11.43 7.31 10.10
CA TYR A 58 -12.70 8.01 9.89
C TYR A 58 -12.55 9.16 8.88
N PRO A 59 -13.62 9.59 8.21
CA PRO A 59 -13.57 10.72 7.26
C PRO A 59 -13.13 12.04 7.93
N PRO A 60 -12.36 12.92 7.25
CA PRO A 60 -12.02 12.88 5.82
C PRO A 60 -10.74 12.08 5.50
N TYR A 61 -10.17 11.34 6.45
CA TYR A 61 -9.01 10.50 6.15
C TYR A 61 -9.38 9.37 5.20
N GLY A 62 -8.49 9.07 4.27
CA GLY A 62 -8.70 8.02 3.27
C GLY A 62 -9.74 8.33 2.18
N ILE A 63 -10.22 9.56 2.01
CA ILE A 63 -11.21 9.88 0.95
C ILE A 63 -10.69 9.65 -0.48
N ASP A 64 -9.37 9.75 -0.66
CA ASP A 64 -8.65 9.54 -1.91
C ASP A 64 -7.90 8.19 -1.93
N PHE A 65 -8.09 7.34 -0.89
CA PHE A 65 -7.49 6.01 -0.80
C PHE A 65 -8.51 4.94 -1.22
N PRO A 66 -8.15 3.96 -2.09
CA PRO A 66 -9.12 2.97 -2.61
C PRO A 66 -9.85 2.17 -1.53
N GLU A 67 -9.18 1.85 -0.43
CA GLU A 67 -9.72 1.10 0.71
C GLU A 67 -10.44 1.99 1.75
N GLY A 68 -10.49 3.31 1.52
CA GLY A 68 -11.08 4.28 2.42
C GLY A 68 -10.21 4.58 3.66
N PRO A 69 -10.81 4.92 4.82
CA PRO A 69 -10.10 5.32 6.03
C PRO A 69 -9.34 4.15 6.68
N THR A 70 -8.11 3.93 6.23
CA THR A 70 -7.26 2.82 6.72
C THR A 70 -6.53 3.12 8.02
N GLY A 71 -6.49 4.38 8.48
CA GLY A 71 -5.65 4.83 9.60
C GLY A 71 -4.43 5.65 9.18
N ARG A 72 -4.28 5.94 7.87
CA ARG A 72 -3.36 6.97 7.37
C ARG A 72 -3.88 8.35 7.73
N PHE A 73 -3.02 9.20 8.30
CA PHE A 73 -3.35 10.59 8.65
C PHE A 73 -3.32 11.52 7.43
N THR A 74 -3.79 11.04 6.28
CA THR A 74 -3.89 11.77 5.01
C THR A 74 -5.19 11.38 4.31
N ASN A 75 -5.55 12.09 3.24
CA ASN A 75 -6.68 11.67 2.40
C ASN A 75 -6.39 10.36 1.63
N GLY A 76 -5.13 10.00 1.41
CA GLY A 76 -4.72 8.97 0.47
C GLY A 76 -3.50 8.21 0.97
N ARG A 77 -2.50 8.12 0.10
CA ARG A 77 -1.18 7.55 0.42
C ARG A 77 -0.40 8.45 1.39
N ASN A 78 0.49 7.87 2.17
CA ASN A 78 1.52 8.58 2.92
C ASN A 78 2.90 8.45 2.24
N ASN A 79 3.91 9.12 2.80
CA ASN A 79 5.30 9.07 2.31
C ASN A 79 5.86 7.63 2.23
N ALA A 80 5.58 6.79 3.22
CA ALA A 80 6.03 5.40 3.21
C ALA A 80 5.43 4.59 2.05
N ASP A 81 4.17 4.83 1.69
CA ASP A 81 3.54 4.20 0.52
C ASP A 81 4.23 4.58 -0.79
N PHE A 82 4.54 5.87 -0.97
CA PHE A 82 5.27 6.33 -2.16
C PHE A 82 6.66 5.69 -2.26
N ILE A 83 7.36 5.54 -1.13
CA ILE A 83 8.66 4.85 -1.10
C ILE A 83 8.50 3.38 -1.45
N ALA A 84 7.46 2.68 -0.95
CA ALA A 84 7.21 1.28 -1.28
C ALA A 84 6.98 1.08 -2.79
N GLU A 85 6.22 1.97 -3.44
CA GLU A 85 6.03 1.95 -4.89
C GLU A 85 7.35 2.18 -5.65
N LEU A 86 8.15 3.17 -5.24
CA LEU A 86 9.44 3.47 -5.86
C LEU A 86 10.44 2.32 -5.70
N LEU A 87 10.37 1.60 -4.57
CA LEU A 87 11.15 0.39 -4.33
C LEU A 87 10.62 -0.82 -5.11
N GLY A 88 9.47 -0.74 -5.77
CA GLY A 88 8.92 -1.81 -6.60
C GLY A 88 8.21 -2.92 -5.82
N PHE A 89 7.63 -2.62 -4.66
CA PHE A 89 6.75 -3.56 -3.97
C PHE A 89 5.40 -3.65 -4.68
N ASP A 90 4.85 -4.88 -4.79
CA ASP A 90 3.54 -5.15 -5.42
C ASP A 90 2.36 -4.56 -4.63
N SER A 91 2.56 -4.32 -3.33
CA SER A 91 1.55 -3.81 -2.41
C SER A 91 2.18 -2.86 -1.40
N TYR A 92 1.35 -2.00 -0.80
CA TYR A 92 1.78 -1.21 0.36
C TYR A 92 2.25 -2.11 1.50
N ILE A 93 3.24 -1.64 2.27
CA ILE A 93 3.76 -2.37 3.43
C ILE A 93 2.67 -2.40 4.52
N PRO A 94 2.28 -3.57 5.05
CA PRO A 94 1.15 -3.66 5.98
C PRO A 94 1.49 -3.11 7.38
N PRO A 95 0.48 -2.66 8.15
CA PRO A 95 0.66 -2.32 9.56
C PRO A 95 1.06 -3.56 10.36
N PHE A 96 1.96 -3.38 11.33
CA PHE A 96 2.35 -4.42 12.27
C PHE A 96 1.14 -5.00 13.03
N ALA A 97 0.15 -4.17 13.39
CA ALA A 97 -1.04 -4.59 14.13
C ALA A 97 -1.80 -5.77 13.49
N ASN A 98 -1.74 -5.90 12.15
CA ASN A 98 -2.41 -6.96 11.40
C ASN A 98 -1.46 -7.97 10.74
N THR A 99 -0.15 -7.86 10.99
CA THR A 99 0.86 -8.74 10.37
C THR A 99 1.42 -9.72 11.40
N LYS A 100 1.58 -10.99 11.02
CA LYS A 100 2.02 -12.05 11.93
C LYS A 100 3.04 -12.99 11.29
N GLY A 101 3.81 -13.66 12.14
CA GLY A 101 4.69 -14.76 11.73
C GLY A 101 5.75 -14.31 10.71
N TRP A 102 6.00 -15.16 9.72
CA TRP A 102 7.02 -14.94 8.70
C TRP A 102 6.73 -13.79 7.75
N ASP A 103 5.49 -13.29 7.67
CA ASP A 103 5.21 -12.12 6.82
C ASP A 103 5.89 -10.85 7.34
N ILE A 104 6.21 -10.79 8.64
CA ILE A 104 7.00 -9.70 9.24
C ILE A 104 8.39 -9.61 8.58
N THR A 105 8.99 -10.73 8.16
CA THR A 105 10.34 -10.72 7.57
C THR A 105 10.39 -10.08 6.18
N LYS A 106 9.24 -9.80 5.57
CA LYS A 106 9.11 -9.11 4.28
C LYS A 106 9.05 -7.59 4.42
N GLY A 107 9.04 -7.08 5.66
CA GLY A 107 8.85 -5.67 5.97
C GLY A 107 7.46 -5.38 6.49
N VAL A 108 7.38 -4.55 7.52
CA VAL A 108 6.14 -4.10 8.17
C VAL A 108 6.27 -2.66 8.63
N ASN A 109 5.13 -2.00 8.75
CA ASN A 109 5.05 -0.65 9.29
C ASN A 109 4.78 -0.68 10.79
N TYR A 110 5.70 -0.13 11.58
CA TYR A 110 5.61 0.04 13.03
C TYR A 110 5.26 1.47 13.45
N ALA A 111 5.10 2.40 12.51
CA ALA A 111 4.72 3.77 12.82
C ALA A 111 3.35 3.82 13.50
N SER A 112 3.21 4.66 14.50
CA SER A 112 2.01 4.75 15.32
C SER A 112 1.70 6.22 15.59
N GLY A 113 0.48 6.66 15.27
CA GLY A 113 0.05 8.03 15.53
C GLY A 113 0.33 8.46 16.97
N ALA A 114 0.80 9.70 17.14
CA ALA A 114 1.25 10.27 18.42
C ALA A 114 2.53 9.66 19.02
N SER A 115 3.25 8.77 18.32
CA SER A 115 4.54 8.29 18.81
C SER A 115 5.54 9.43 18.94
N GLY A 116 6.15 9.54 20.11
CA GLY A 116 7.24 10.47 20.38
C GLY A 116 8.61 9.79 20.36
N ILE A 117 9.68 10.59 20.34
CA ILE A 117 11.05 10.07 20.50
C ILE A 117 11.32 9.69 21.96
N LEU A 118 10.76 10.46 22.90
CA LEU A 118 10.80 10.22 24.33
C LEU A 118 9.42 9.83 24.85
N ASP A 119 9.36 9.09 25.95
CA ASP A 119 8.11 8.65 26.58
C ASP A 119 7.16 9.82 26.86
N GLU A 120 7.71 10.95 27.31
CA GLU A 120 6.92 12.14 27.61
C GLU A 120 6.31 12.74 26.33
N THR A 121 7.06 12.74 25.23
CA THR A 121 6.62 13.37 23.97
C THR A 121 5.48 12.61 23.29
N GLY A 122 5.32 11.31 23.58
CA GLY A 122 4.19 10.50 23.09
C GLY A 122 2.97 10.48 24.00
N SER A 123 3.04 11.12 25.17
CA SER A 123 2.00 11.05 26.22
C SER A 123 0.93 12.15 26.14
N HIS A 124 1.04 13.07 25.19
CA HIS A 124 0.19 14.26 25.11
C HIS A 124 -1.15 14.04 24.37
N LEU A 125 -1.50 12.79 24.05
CA LEU A 125 -2.68 12.40 23.26
C LEU A 125 -3.44 11.21 23.86
#